data_AF-A0A812Z7C1-F1
#
_entry.id   AF-A0A812Z7C1-F1
#
_cell.length_a   1.000
_cell.length_b   1.000
_cell.length_c   1.000
_cell.angle_alpha   90.00
_cell.angle_beta   90.00
_cell.angle_gamma   90.00
#
_symmetry.space_group_name_H-M   'P 1'
#
loop_
_entity.id
_entity.type
_entity.pdbx_description
1 polymer ?
#
loop_
_entity_poly.entity_id
_entity_poly.type
_entity_poly.pdbx_seq_one_letter_code
_entity_poly.pdbx_strand_id
1 'polypeptide(L)'
;MFPRPSQVFFLFSMSYGAQTCLPEAVPQESRSNITLEGISMPIGVSSGDWDAAIIISEIAGILVSEILGYTYRLGLESTSLDRLLRLAGCTSPDSCTTPSSYHVAMEIYGPATILSEFTSVASQMGDTAPQNVGSMGYPGPEGIFVFEERRQQYLADTGLDLAYYFAYNASWFHPENYLATVSEVNMDQLLSCGQSVDVAWPDIAWQYLNSTGDSDGVEFRQGGWYLKCWEDKWWPAPACRSNVSKCIAIVAGDGAWGMRPLVQLAAFHNMPVAFASAVNVDAYEILTRTLKSMAFWWAPDTTFSDLELTPVVFPQHNEAEHSKGIFRTGPFVEPLQNWISADLVNVANRAVRFVQEFRLSEHDVRELLRTHVQSGTDPHASACAWLQTHRDQWTAWVPSQTECTVGRGLVDEQGNFVALRADAEDCAICPPGRASERSASTFICSLCQVGSFQNSFGASYCSECEPGTISANEGSTQCTLCRLGEFANRSAMSSCFSCSVGAEQEGMWTTSEVAAESGNHIIEREGAKSGSLCACRSGSFLWKGSCKLCPRGSRCPGLNQLELLPGYFSSREAAWNRVD
;
A
#
# COMPACT_ATOMS: atom_id res chain seq x y z
N MET A 1 -2.07 -21.33 -33.31
CA MET A 1 -1.13 -20.39 -33.96
C MET A 1 -1.92 -19.18 -34.42
N PHE A 2 -2.13 -18.23 -33.49
CA PHE A 2 -2.54 -16.87 -33.81
C PHE A 2 -1.26 -16.03 -33.82
N PRO A 3 -1.02 -15.18 -34.83
CA PRO A 3 0.16 -14.31 -34.82
C PRO A 3 -0.02 -13.25 -33.72
N ARG A 4 0.95 -13.13 -32.80
CA ARG A 4 1.08 -11.96 -31.94
C ARG A 4 1.33 -10.76 -32.86
N PRO A 5 0.49 -9.69 -32.82
CA PRO A 5 0.77 -8.52 -33.62
C PRO A 5 1.98 -7.81 -33.01
N SER A 6 2.97 -7.58 -33.86
CA SER A 6 4.13 -6.70 -33.67
C SER A 6 3.76 -5.45 -32.86
N GLN A 7 4.64 -5.12 -31.90
CA GLN A 7 4.63 -3.91 -31.08
C GLN A 7 4.24 -2.68 -31.91
N VAL A 8 2.98 -2.28 -31.80
CA VAL A 8 2.50 -0.96 -32.15
C VAL A 8 1.80 -0.46 -30.89
N PHE A 9 2.32 0.64 -30.33
CA PHE A 9 1.65 1.39 -29.26
C PHE A 9 0.27 1.84 -29.78
N PHE A 10 -0.74 1.00 -29.59
CA PHE A 10 -2.13 1.37 -29.73
C PHE A 10 -2.64 1.72 -28.33
N LEU A 11 -2.96 3.00 -28.13
CA LEU A 11 -3.90 3.43 -27.11
C LEU A 11 -5.26 2.80 -27.45
N PHE A 12 -5.47 1.56 -27.00
CA PHE A 12 -6.79 0.94 -27.06
C PHE A 12 -7.64 1.55 -25.95
N SER A 13 -8.42 2.59 -26.28
CA SER A 13 -9.66 2.84 -25.54
C SER A 13 -10.69 1.81 -26.02
N MET A 14 -10.70 0.62 -25.42
CA MET A 14 -11.79 -0.33 -25.67
C MET A 14 -13.06 0.21 -25.00
N SER A 15 -13.94 0.84 -25.79
CA SER A 15 -15.32 1.04 -25.38
C SER A 15 -16.09 -0.28 -25.60
N TYR A 16 -16.11 -1.15 -24.60
CA TYR A 16 -17.07 -2.26 -24.57
C TYR A 16 -18.49 -1.66 -24.52
N GLY A 17 -19.35 -2.06 -25.45
CA GLY A 17 -20.71 -1.54 -25.55
C GLY A 17 -21.61 -2.08 -24.45
N ALA A 18 -22.21 -1.18 -23.66
CA ALA A 18 -23.51 -1.19 -22.98
C ALA A 18 -24.06 -2.46 -22.27
N GLN A 19 -23.37 -3.59 -22.23
CA GLN A 19 -23.82 -4.81 -21.56
C GLN A 19 -22.94 -5.07 -20.34
N THR A 20 -23.57 -5.13 -19.17
CA THR A 20 -22.89 -5.45 -17.92
C THR A 20 -22.59 -6.94 -17.84
N CYS A 21 -21.50 -7.30 -17.17
CA CYS A 21 -21.13 -8.69 -16.92
C CYS A 21 -22.06 -9.34 -15.88
N LEU A 22 -22.31 -8.64 -14.77
CA LEU A 22 -23.02 -9.15 -13.60
C LEU A 22 -24.48 -8.67 -13.56
N PRO A 23 -25.41 -9.47 -13.01
CA PRO A 23 -26.81 -9.07 -12.92
C PRO A 23 -27.05 -7.94 -11.91
N GLU A 24 -26.26 -7.89 -10.84
CA GLU A 24 -26.24 -6.80 -9.84
C GLU A 24 -25.36 -5.60 -10.23
N ALA A 25 -24.98 -5.47 -11.50
CA ALA A 25 -24.08 -4.42 -11.95
C ALA A 25 -24.67 -3.00 -11.87
N VAL A 26 -23.89 -2.07 -11.34
CA VAL A 26 -24.11 -0.62 -11.47
C VAL A 26 -24.06 -0.25 -12.96
N PRO A 27 -25.12 0.38 -13.50
CA PRO A 27 -25.16 0.82 -14.89
C PRO A 27 -23.99 1.74 -15.24
N GLN A 28 -23.49 1.65 -16.47
CA GLN A 28 -22.28 2.35 -16.90
C GLN A 28 -22.37 3.88 -16.69
N GLU A 29 -23.55 4.46 -16.94
CA GLU A 29 -23.86 5.88 -16.74
C GLU A 29 -23.91 6.33 -15.28
N SER A 30 -24.05 5.40 -14.34
CA SER A 30 -24.07 5.66 -12.90
C SER A 30 -22.69 5.46 -12.26
N ARG A 31 -21.68 5.01 -13.02
CA ARG A 31 -20.31 4.81 -12.52
C ARG A 31 -19.59 6.16 -12.43
N SER A 32 -18.83 6.34 -11.35
CA SER A 32 -18.18 7.62 -11.03
C SER A 32 -16.66 7.55 -11.10
N ASN A 33 -16.03 8.63 -11.55
CA ASN A 33 -14.59 8.84 -11.43
C ASN A 33 -14.22 9.15 -9.97
N ILE A 34 -12.99 8.84 -9.58
CA ILE A 34 -12.38 9.39 -8.37
C ILE A 34 -11.88 10.82 -8.62
N THR A 35 -11.77 11.63 -7.56
CA THR A 35 -11.22 12.99 -7.65
C THR A 35 -10.00 13.12 -6.76
N LEU A 36 -8.82 13.25 -7.36
CA LEU A 36 -7.54 13.42 -6.67
C LEU A 36 -6.97 14.80 -7.00
N GLU A 37 -6.71 15.61 -5.97
CA GLU A 37 -6.18 16.98 -6.13
C GLU A 37 -6.99 17.86 -7.11
N GLY A 38 -8.31 17.63 -7.20
CA GLY A 38 -9.20 18.33 -8.12
C GLY A 38 -9.26 17.77 -9.54
N ILE A 39 -8.50 16.72 -9.84
CA ILE A 39 -8.50 16.02 -11.13
C ILE A 39 -9.45 14.82 -11.04
N SER A 40 -10.45 14.80 -11.92
CA SER A 40 -11.39 13.68 -12.05
C SER A 40 -10.81 12.62 -13.01
N MET A 41 -10.68 11.38 -12.54
CA MET A 41 -10.09 10.29 -13.32
C MET A 41 -10.64 8.91 -12.91
N PRO A 42 -10.55 7.89 -13.79
CA PRO A 42 -10.89 6.53 -13.42
C PRO A 42 -9.86 5.93 -12.46
N ILE A 43 -10.26 4.88 -11.73
CA ILE A 43 -9.30 4.04 -11.01
C ILE A 43 -8.44 3.29 -12.02
N GLY A 44 -7.18 3.70 -12.17
CA GLY A 44 -6.19 2.96 -12.95
C GLY A 44 -5.72 1.68 -12.25
N VAL A 45 -5.82 0.55 -12.94
CA VAL A 45 -5.25 -0.74 -12.56
C VAL A 45 -4.02 -0.99 -13.43
N SER A 46 -2.85 -1.14 -12.80
CA SER A 46 -1.60 -1.47 -13.48
C SER A 46 -1.40 -2.98 -13.46
N SER A 47 -1.53 -3.62 -14.62
CA SER A 47 -1.42 -5.07 -14.83
C SER A 47 -0.09 -5.44 -15.46
N GLY A 48 0.38 -6.65 -15.18
CA GLY A 48 1.37 -7.32 -16.01
C GLY A 48 0.82 -7.58 -17.42
N ASP A 49 1.69 -7.71 -18.41
CA ASP A 49 1.35 -8.04 -19.80
C ASP A 49 1.24 -9.55 -20.06
N TRP A 50 1.27 -10.38 -19.01
CA TRP A 50 1.03 -11.82 -19.05
C TRP A 50 -0.42 -12.18 -18.70
N ASP A 51 -0.90 -13.31 -19.23
CA ASP A 51 -2.32 -13.67 -19.21
C ASP A 51 -2.93 -13.74 -17.81
N ALA A 52 -2.20 -14.29 -16.82
CA ALA A 52 -2.70 -14.36 -15.44
C ALA A 52 -2.99 -12.97 -14.87
N ALA A 53 -2.04 -12.04 -14.99
CA ALA A 53 -2.20 -10.68 -14.48
C ALA A 53 -3.31 -9.94 -15.21
N ILE A 54 -3.43 -10.11 -16.52
CA ILE A 54 -4.48 -9.45 -17.30
C ILE A 54 -5.85 -9.95 -16.84
N ILE A 55 -6.09 -11.26 -16.81
CA ILE A 55 -7.42 -11.80 -16.46
C ILE A 55 -7.78 -11.47 -15.01
N ILE A 56 -6.83 -11.55 -14.08
CA ILE A 56 -7.04 -11.18 -12.68
C ILE A 56 -7.33 -9.68 -12.53
N SER A 57 -6.62 -8.84 -13.28
CA SER A 57 -6.87 -7.40 -13.30
C SER A 57 -8.22 -7.05 -13.93
N GLU A 58 -8.68 -7.82 -14.92
CA GLU A 58 -10.02 -7.73 -15.48
C GLU A 58 -11.10 -8.15 -14.45
N ILE A 59 -10.87 -9.20 -13.65
CA ILE A 59 -11.77 -9.56 -12.54
C ILE A 59 -11.93 -8.36 -11.59
N ALA A 60 -10.82 -7.76 -11.16
CA ALA A 60 -10.89 -6.57 -10.32
C ALA A 60 -11.53 -5.38 -11.02
N GLY A 61 -11.23 -5.14 -12.29
CA GLY A 61 -11.83 -4.08 -13.10
C GLY A 61 -13.35 -4.19 -13.19
N ILE A 62 -13.86 -5.41 -13.44
CA ILE A 62 -15.29 -5.71 -13.43
C ILE A 62 -15.88 -5.44 -12.04
N LEU A 63 -15.29 -5.95 -10.95
CA LEU A 63 -15.84 -5.73 -9.61
C LEU A 63 -15.78 -4.25 -9.17
N VAL A 64 -14.69 -3.55 -9.46
CA VAL A 64 -14.54 -2.11 -9.21
C VAL A 64 -15.59 -1.31 -9.95
N SER A 65 -15.92 -1.70 -11.18
CA SER A 65 -16.86 -0.95 -12.00
C SER A 65 -18.31 -1.33 -11.82
N GLU A 66 -18.61 -2.61 -11.85
CA GLU A 66 -19.96 -3.14 -11.80
C GLU A 66 -20.48 -3.25 -10.37
N ILE A 67 -19.63 -3.49 -9.37
CA ILE A 67 -20.10 -3.68 -7.99
C ILE A 67 -19.79 -2.48 -7.10
N LEU A 68 -18.59 -1.90 -7.23
CA LEU A 68 -18.23 -0.71 -6.44
C LEU A 68 -18.69 0.60 -7.09
N GLY A 69 -19.04 0.60 -8.38
CA GLY A 69 -19.58 1.77 -9.08
C GLY A 69 -18.55 2.80 -9.50
N TYR A 70 -17.28 2.43 -9.63
CA TYR A 70 -16.22 3.33 -10.11
C TYR A 70 -15.93 3.12 -11.60
N THR A 71 -15.58 4.17 -12.32
CA THR A 71 -14.94 3.97 -13.62
C THR A 71 -13.52 3.43 -13.40
N TYR A 72 -13.06 2.55 -14.27
CA TYR A 72 -11.72 1.97 -14.20
C TYR A 72 -11.04 2.01 -15.56
N ARG A 73 -9.71 1.89 -15.54
CA ARG A 73 -8.90 1.65 -16.74
C ARG A 73 -7.83 0.62 -16.43
N LEU A 74 -7.50 -0.20 -17.42
CA LEU A 74 -6.40 -1.14 -17.35
C LEU A 74 -5.19 -0.59 -18.12
N GLY A 75 -4.02 -0.62 -17.50
CA GLY A 75 -2.74 -0.37 -18.17
C GLY A 75 -1.85 -1.60 -18.08
N LEU A 76 -1.13 -1.90 -19.15
CA LEU A 76 -0.22 -3.05 -19.24
C LEU A 76 1.21 -2.57 -19.08
N GLU A 77 1.95 -3.22 -18.19
CA GLU A 77 3.37 -2.98 -17.96
C GLU A 77 4.10 -4.33 -17.95
N SER A 78 5.35 -4.33 -18.40
CA SER A 78 6.12 -5.57 -18.62
C SER A 78 6.75 -6.15 -17.35
N THR A 79 6.95 -5.35 -16.30
CA THR A 79 7.65 -5.80 -15.09
C THR A 79 6.94 -5.41 -13.80
N SER A 80 7.15 -6.18 -12.73
CA SER A 80 6.62 -5.84 -11.40
C SER A 80 7.18 -4.51 -10.87
N LEU A 81 8.41 -4.14 -11.22
CA LEU A 81 9.00 -2.83 -10.85
C LEU A 81 8.27 -1.68 -11.54
N ASP A 82 8.04 -1.77 -12.86
CA ASP A 82 7.33 -0.73 -13.60
C ASP A 82 5.95 -0.48 -13.00
N ARG A 83 5.25 -1.55 -12.62
CA ARG A 83 3.93 -1.49 -11.98
C ARG A 83 3.96 -0.76 -10.65
N LEU A 84 4.97 -1.00 -9.81
CA LEU A 84 5.15 -0.27 -8.54
C LEU A 84 5.51 1.21 -8.78
N LEU A 85 6.36 1.51 -9.78
CA LEU A 85 6.67 2.88 -10.18
C LEU A 85 5.42 3.60 -10.69
N ARG A 86 4.55 2.93 -11.45
CA ARG A 86 3.27 3.50 -11.89
C ARG A 86 2.37 3.87 -10.73
N LEU A 87 2.30 3.06 -9.67
CA LEU A 87 1.54 3.42 -8.46
C LEU A 87 2.08 4.67 -7.77
N ALA A 88 3.40 4.86 -7.83
CA ALA A 88 4.06 6.07 -7.34
C ALA A 88 3.91 7.29 -8.28
N GLY A 89 3.26 7.13 -9.44
CA GLY A 89 3.14 8.16 -10.46
C GLY A 89 4.42 8.37 -11.28
N CYS A 90 5.32 7.39 -11.28
CA CYS A 90 6.64 7.47 -11.91
C CYS A 90 6.74 6.62 -13.18
N THR A 91 7.54 7.10 -14.15
CA THR A 91 8.01 6.29 -15.30
C THR A 91 9.40 5.71 -15.05
N SER A 92 10.16 6.34 -14.17
CA SER A 92 11.47 5.93 -13.69
C SER A 92 11.68 6.51 -12.28
N PRO A 93 12.65 6.03 -11.50
CA PRO A 93 12.94 6.54 -10.16
C PRO A 93 13.10 8.07 -10.07
N ASP A 94 13.59 8.71 -11.13
CA ASP A 94 13.87 10.15 -11.18
C ASP A 94 12.75 10.99 -11.83
N SER A 95 11.67 10.37 -12.32
CA SER A 95 10.63 11.03 -13.12
C SER A 95 9.24 10.66 -12.63
N CYS A 96 8.81 11.36 -11.57
CA CYS A 96 7.52 11.16 -10.91
C CYS A 96 6.57 12.36 -11.09
N THR A 97 5.30 12.07 -11.29
CA THR A 97 4.20 13.03 -11.39
C THR A 97 3.09 12.67 -10.40
N THR A 98 2.57 13.66 -9.67
CA THR A 98 1.45 13.50 -8.73
C THR A 98 0.24 14.32 -9.20
N PRO A 99 -1.00 13.83 -9.02
CA PRO A 99 -1.38 12.52 -8.51
C PRO A 99 -1.12 11.40 -9.53
N SER A 100 -1.05 10.16 -9.06
CA SER A 100 -0.80 9.01 -9.93
C SER A 100 -1.98 8.77 -10.87
N SER A 101 -1.67 8.23 -12.04
CA SER A 101 -2.66 7.73 -12.99
C SER A 101 -3.11 6.29 -12.70
N TYR A 102 -2.33 5.56 -11.90
CA TYR A 102 -2.57 4.17 -11.53
C TYR A 102 -2.58 4.03 -10.01
N HIS A 103 -3.55 3.28 -9.50
CA HIS A 103 -3.84 3.24 -8.08
C HIS A 103 -3.89 1.83 -7.50
N VAL A 104 -4.02 0.80 -8.34
CA VAL A 104 -4.08 -0.60 -7.92
C VAL A 104 -3.13 -1.43 -8.79
N ALA A 105 -2.32 -2.28 -8.16
CA ALA A 105 -1.56 -3.32 -8.85
C ALA A 105 -1.61 -4.62 -8.03
N MET A 106 -2.09 -5.69 -8.63
CA MET A 106 -2.26 -7.01 -8.00
C MET A 106 -1.33 -8.03 -8.64
N GLU A 107 -1.07 -9.17 -8.03
CA GLU A 107 -0.13 -10.14 -8.63
C GLU A 107 1.28 -9.52 -8.86
N ILE A 108 1.79 -8.80 -7.86
CA ILE A 108 3.17 -8.29 -7.89
C ILE A 108 4.13 -9.40 -7.45
N TYR A 109 5.10 -9.71 -8.32
CA TYR A 109 6.18 -10.67 -8.05
C TYR A 109 7.32 -10.02 -7.28
N GLY A 110 8.02 -10.83 -6.48
CA GLY A 110 9.40 -10.58 -6.07
C GLY A 110 9.68 -9.27 -5.33
N PRO A 111 8.95 -8.91 -4.25
CA PRO A 111 9.39 -7.83 -3.39
C PRO A 111 10.83 -8.06 -2.92
N ALA A 112 11.27 -9.28 -2.56
CA ALA A 112 12.62 -9.49 -2.03
C ALA A 112 13.79 -9.07 -2.97
N THR A 113 13.62 -9.10 -4.30
CA THR A 113 14.65 -8.66 -5.27
C THR A 113 14.40 -7.27 -5.84
N ILE A 114 13.12 -6.89 -6.01
CA ILE A 114 12.70 -5.59 -6.57
C ILE A 114 12.64 -4.51 -5.49
N LEU A 115 12.57 -4.88 -4.21
CA LEU A 115 12.54 -3.96 -3.08
C LEU A 115 13.79 -3.11 -3.01
N SER A 116 15.00 -3.54 -3.37
CA SER A 116 16.16 -2.65 -3.18
C SER A 116 16.05 -1.38 -4.05
N GLU A 117 15.60 -1.54 -5.30
CA GLU A 117 15.41 -0.41 -6.21
C GLU A 117 14.16 0.38 -5.83
N PHE A 118 13.03 -0.28 -5.60
CA PHE A 118 11.80 0.40 -5.20
C PHE A 118 11.90 1.07 -3.81
N THR A 119 12.64 0.49 -2.86
CA THR A 119 12.85 1.05 -1.50
C THR A 119 13.56 2.39 -1.60
N SER A 120 14.47 2.56 -2.55
CA SER A 120 15.12 3.86 -2.77
C SER A 120 14.09 4.93 -3.16
N VAL A 121 13.15 4.61 -4.04
CA VAL A 121 12.04 5.49 -4.44
C VAL A 121 11.07 5.72 -3.29
N ALA A 122 10.58 4.64 -2.65
CA ALA A 122 9.66 4.71 -1.53
C ALA A 122 10.22 5.54 -0.36
N SER A 123 11.52 5.43 -0.07
CA SER A 123 12.17 6.21 0.98
C SER A 123 12.16 7.73 0.71
N GLN A 124 12.20 8.14 -0.56
CA GLN A 124 12.11 9.55 -0.96
C GLN A 124 10.68 10.09 -0.86
N MET A 125 9.67 9.21 -1.00
CA MET A 125 8.26 9.57 -1.00
C MET A 125 7.64 9.64 0.41
N GLY A 126 8.21 8.91 1.39
CA GLY A 126 7.67 8.90 2.76
C GLY A 126 6.22 8.39 2.79
N ASP A 127 5.31 9.18 3.38
CA ASP A 127 3.91 8.79 3.57
C ASP A 127 3.10 8.68 2.25
N THR A 128 3.64 9.17 1.12
CA THR A 128 3.00 9.04 -0.20
C THR A 128 3.46 7.83 -1.01
N ALA A 129 4.37 7.01 -0.45
CA ALA A 129 4.82 5.79 -1.09
C ALA A 129 3.67 4.78 -1.28
N PRO A 130 3.62 4.05 -2.41
CA PRO A 130 2.68 2.94 -2.59
C PRO A 130 2.75 1.93 -1.43
N GLN A 131 1.60 1.37 -1.10
CA GLN A 131 1.42 0.53 0.09
C GLN A 131 1.09 -0.90 -0.33
N ASN A 132 1.83 -1.86 0.24
CA ASN A 132 1.41 -3.26 0.22
C ASN A 132 0.21 -3.43 1.15
N VAL A 133 -0.89 -3.90 0.59
CA VAL A 133 -2.17 -4.02 1.29
C VAL A 133 -2.63 -5.45 1.50
N GLY A 134 -1.88 -6.44 1.02
CA GLY A 134 -2.23 -7.83 1.26
C GLY A 134 -1.60 -8.81 0.29
N SER A 135 -2.06 -10.05 0.41
CA SER A 135 -1.63 -11.17 -0.40
C SER A 135 -2.74 -11.61 -1.35
N MET A 136 -2.34 -11.99 -2.55
CA MET A 136 -3.19 -12.66 -3.54
C MET A 136 -3.68 -14.04 -3.11
N GLY A 137 -3.07 -14.68 -2.10
CA GLY A 137 -3.47 -16.00 -1.60
C GLY A 137 -2.82 -17.19 -2.30
N TYR A 138 -2.05 -16.99 -3.37
CA TYR A 138 -1.28 -18.03 -4.04
C TYR A 138 0.17 -17.58 -4.32
N PRO A 139 1.14 -18.51 -4.33
CA PRO A 139 2.52 -18.20 -4.65
C PRO A 139 2.73 -18.05 -6.16
N GLY A 140 3.73 -17.25 -6.53
CA GLY A 140 4.24 -17.22 -7.90
C GLY A 140 5.63 -17.85 -7.98
N PRO A 141 5.75 -19.19 -8.04
CA PRO A 141 7.06 -19.81 -8.15
C PRO A 141 7.74 -19.39 -9.45
N GLU A 142 8.99 -18.95 -9.32
CA GLU A 142 9.88 -18.59 -10.42
C GLU A 142 11.18 -19.37 -10.25
N GLY A 143 11.70 -19.94 -11.33
CA GLY A 143 12.94 -20.72 -11.28
C GLY A 143 13.05 -21.70 -12.42
N ILE A 144 13.77 -22.80 -12.20
CA ILE A 144 13.91 -23.86 -13.19
C ILE A 144 12.77 -24.87 -13.04
N PHE A 145 12.17 -25.22 -14.16
CA PHE A 145 11.14 -26.24 -14.27
C PHE A 145 11.60 -27.38 -15.17
N VAL A 146 11.05 -28.56 -14.92
CA VAL A 146 11.25 -29.78 -15.72
C VAL A 146 9.90 -30.28 -16.24
N PHE A 147 9.91 -30.83 -17.45
CA PHE A 147 8.72 -31.42 -18.05
C PHE A 147 8.28 -32.66 -17.28
N GLU A 148 6.99 -32.76 -16.96
CA GLU A 148 6.44 -33.90 -16.23
C GLU A 148 6.70 -35.23 -16.97
N GLU A 149 6.62 -35.24 -18.30
CA GLU A 149 6.96 -36.41 -19.13
C GLU A 149 8.39 -36.91 -18.83
N ARG A 150 9.38 -36.00 -18.77
CA ARG A 150 10.79 -36.35 -18.51
C ARG A 150 11.02 -36.76 -17.07
N ARG A 151 10.37 -36.06 -16.13
CA ARG A 151 10.40 -36.38 -14.71
C ARG A 151 9.87 -37.79 -14.44
N GLN A 152 8.69 -38.13 -14.98
CA GLN A 152 8.07 -39.44 -14.81
C GLN A 152 8.91 -40.54 -15.44
N GLN A 153 9.48 -40.31 -16.62
CA GLN A 153 10.39 -41.25 -17.27
C GLN A 153 11.63 -41.51 -16.40
N TYR A 154 12.29 -40.45 -15.92
CA TYR A 154 13.48 -40.58 -15.07
C TYR A 154 13.17 -41.27 -13.73
N LEU A 155 12.03 -40.94 -13.12
CA LEU A 155 11.56 -41.56 -11.88
C LEU A 155 11.29 -43.05 -12.07
N ALA A 156 10.66 -43.45 -13.17
CA ALA A 156 10.41 -44.85 -13.48
C ALA A 156 11.71 -45.65 -13.67
N ASP A 157 12.71 -45.06 -14.33
CA ASP A 157 13.96 -45.75 -14.66
C ASP A 157 14.96 -45.79 -13.50
N THR A 158 14.99 -44.75 -12.65
CA THR A 158 16.05 -44.56 -11.64
C THR A 158 15.54 -44.57 -10.20
N GLY A 159 14.25 -44.38 -9.97
CA GLY A 159 13.67 -44.17 -8.64
C GLY A 159 13.94 -42.79 -8.04
N LEU A 160 14.55 -41.87 -8.79
CA LEU A 160 14.85 -40.50 -8.37
C LEU A 160 13.94 -39.52 -9.08
N ASP A 161 13.58 -38.43 -8.39
CA ASP A 161 12.63 -37.45 -8.92
C ASP A 161 13.37 -36.17 -9.38
N LEU A 162 13.28 -35.84 -10.67
CA LEU A 162 13.83 -34.60 -11.26
C LEU A 162 13.18 -33.34 -10.70
N ALA A 163 12.08 -33.43 -9.95
CA ALA A 163 11.54 -32.29 -9.22
C ALA A 163 12.43 -31.83 -8.06
N TYR A 164 13.49 -32.56 -7.71
CA TYR A 164 14.38 -32.20 -6.60
C TYR A 164 15.83 -32.03 -7.05
N TYR A 165 16.47 -30.97 -6.55
CA TYR A 165 17.83 -30.58 -6.94
C TYR A 165 18.88 -31.71 -6.83
N PHE A 166 18.75 -32.62 -5.86
CA PHE A 166 19.74 -33.68 -5.62
C PHE A 166 19.80 -34.70 -6.76
N ALA A 167 18.72 -34.87 -7.53
CA ALA A 167 18.70 -35.74 -8.71
C ALA A 167 19.64 -35.25 -9.83
N TYR A 168 20.06 -33.98 -9.74
CA TYR A 168 20.95 -33.37 -10.71
C TYR A 168 22.42 -33.44 -10.34
N ASN A 169 22.79 -34.05 -9.21
CA ASN A 169 24.20 -34.08 -8.83
C ASN A 169 25.01 -35.02 -9.73
N ALA A 170 25.87 -34.45 -10.57
CA ALA A 170 26.66 -35.16 -11.58
C ALA A 170 27.68 -36.17 -11.01
N SER A 171 27.96 -36.13 -9.70
CA SER A 171 28.83 -37.12 -9.06
C SER A 171 28.16 -38.49 -8.87
N TRP A 172 26.83 -38.52 -8.84
CA TRP A 172 26.05 -39.72 -8.56
C TRP A 172 25.07 -40.09 -9.67
N PHE A 173 24.61 -39.10 -10.44
CA PHE A 173 23.50 -39.25 -11.37
C PHE A 173 23.78 -38.65 -12.74
N HIS A 174 23.07 -39.15 -13.76
CA HIS A 174 23.24 -38.77 -15.16
C HIS A 174 21.93 -38.25 -15.80
N PRO A 175 21.35 -37.15 -15.28
CA PRO A 175 20.12 -36.55 -15.83
C PRO A 175 20.25 -36.08 -17.28
N GLU A 176 21.47 -35.83 -17.77
CA GLU A 176 21.76 -35.46 -19.16
C GLU A 176 21.37 -36.53 -20.18
N ASN A 177 21.13 -37.78 -19.75
CA ASN A 177 20.63 -38.82 -20.64
C ASN A 177 19.11 -38.71 -20.92
N TYR A 178 18.40 -37.87 -20.18
CA TYR A 178 16.94 -37.71 -20.24
C TYR A 178 16.49 -36.32 -20.68
N LEU A 179 17.39 -35.34 -20.58
CA LEU A 179 17.13 -33.93 -20.88
C LEU A 179 18.01 -33.50 -22.05
N ALA A 180 17.50 -32.60 -22.91
CA ALA A 180 18.29 -32.17 -24.05
C ALA A 180 19.55 -31.42 -23.61
N THR A 181 20.59 -31.65 -24.37
CA THR A 181 21.92 -31.10 -24.12
C THR A 181 22.20 -29.88 -25.00
N VAL A 182 23.25 -29.15 -24.67
CA VAL A 182 23.76 -28.03 -25.47
C VAL A 182 23.91 -28.39 -26.96
N SER A 183 24.29 -29.63 -27.26
CA SER A 183 24.48 -30.10 -28.65
C SER A 183 23.21 -30.16 -29.49
N GLU A 184 22.04 -30.13 -28.87
CA GLU A 184 20.73 -30.23 -29.52
C GLU A 184 20.10 -28.86 -29.82
N VAL A 185 20.73 -27.78 -29.35
CA VAL A 185 20.20 -26.41 -29.47
C VAL A 185 20.76 -25.73 -30.72
N ASN A 186 19.88 -25.09 -31.50
CA ASN A 186 20.32 -24.22 -32.59
C ASN A 186 20.88 -22.91 -32.04
N MET A 187 22.20 -22.71 -32.19
CA MET A 187 22.91 -21.53 -31.68
C MET A 187 22.50 -20.20 -32.34
N ASP A 188 21.90 -20.24 -33.54
CA ASP A 188 21.39 -19.04 -34.21
C ASP A 188 20.21 -18.40 -33.47
N GLN A 189 19.54 -19.17 -32.61
CA GLN A 189 18.43 -18.71 -31.77
C GLN A 189 18.88 -18.14 -30.42
N LEU A 190 20.20 -18.06 -30.18
CA LEU A 190 20.77 -17.59 -28.92
C LEU A 190 21.50 -16.25 -29.08
N LEU A 191 21.38 -15.36 -28.10
CA LEU A 191 22.21 -14.15 -28.01
C LEU A 191 23.66 -14.50 -27.75
N SER A 192 24.59 -13.63 -28.18
CA SER A 192 25.94 -13.73 -27.64
C SER A 192 25.98 -13.34 -26.16
N CYS A 193 26.94 -13.87 -25.43
CA CYS A 193 27.09 -13.55 -24.01
C CYS A 193 27.34 -12.07 -23.75
N GLY A 194 27.98 -11.36 -24.69
CA GLY A 194 28.14 -9.90 -24.61
C GLY A 194 26.86 -9.10 -24.89
N GLN A 195 25.85 -9.70 -25.52
CA GLN A 195 24.55 -9.08 -25.82
C GLN A 195 23.48 -9.39 -24.77
N SER A 196 23.66 -10.46 -24.00
CA SER A 196 22.75 -10.85 -22.92
C SER A 196 22.96 -9.97 -21.69
N VAL A 197 21.91 -9.28 -21.24
CA VAL A 197 21.99 -8.26 -20.17
C VAL A 197 22.59 -8.83 -18.88
N ASP A 198 22.04 -9.94 -18.39
CA ASP A 198 22.50 -10.53 -17.13
C ASP A 198 23.85 -11.26 -17.28
N VAL A 199 24.15 -11.85 -18.44
CA VAL A 199 25.43 -12.56 -18.65
C VAL A 199 26.58 -11.57 -18.82
N ALA A 200 26.31 -10.42 -19.43
CA ALA A 200 27.27 -9.34 -19.58
C ALA A 200 27.42 -8.47 -18.32
N TRP A 201 26.62 -8.71 -17.26
CA TRP A 201 26.64 -7.87 -16.07
C TRP A 201 27.82 -8.21 -15.14
N PRO A 202 28.75 -7.26 -14.86
CA PRO A 202 29.96 -7.58 -14.13
C PRO A 202 29.76 -8.06 -12.68
N ASP A 203 28.76 -7.50 -12.00
CA ASP A 203 28.41 -7.85 -10.63
C ASP A 203 27.98 -9.32 -10.47
N ILE A 204 27.30 -9.90 -11.47
CA ILE A 204 26.86 -11.30 -11.42
C ILE A 204 28.07 -12.23 -11.39
N ALA A 205 29.04 -12.00 -12.27
CA ALA A 205 30.26 -12.79 -12.33
C ALA A 205 31.12 -12.65 -11.07
N TRP A 206 31.25 -11.42 -10.55
CA TRP A 206 31.98 -11.19 -9.31
C TRP A 206 31.30 -11.85 -8.10
N GLN A 207 29.98 -11.73 -7.96
CA GLN A 207 29.23 -12.41 -6.89
C GLN A 207 29.34 -13.93 -7.00
N TYR A 208 29.25 -14.47 -8.21
CA TYR A 208 29.45 -15.89 -8.47
C TYR A 208 30.84 -16.36 -8.01
N LEU A 209 31.90 -15.68 -8.45
CA LEU A 209 33.27 -15.99 -8.06
C LEU A 209 33.45 -15.92 -6.54
N ASN A 210 32.94 -14.86 -5.91
CA ASN A 210 33.11 -14.62 -4.47
C ASN A 210 32.34 -15.64 -3.60
N SER A 211 31.16 -16.09 -4.06
CA SER A 211 30.30 -17.02 -3.31
C SER A 211 30.71 -18.49 -3.51
N THR A 212 31.12 -18.87 -4.73
CA THR A 212 31.40 -20.27 -5.09
C THR A 212 32.89 -20.61 -5.10
N GLY A 213 33.75 -19.61 -5.28
CA GLY A 213 35.20 -19.80 -5.47
C GLY A 213 35.59 -20.32 -6.86
N ASP A 214 34.63 -20.46 -7.79
CA ASP A 214 34.89 -21.03 -9.10
C ASP A 214 35.48 -20.00 -10.08
N SER A 215 36.81 -19.92 -10.13
CA SER A 215 37.53 -19.04 -11.05
C SER A 215 37.44 -19.45 -12.52
N ASP A 216 37.15 -20.71 -12.82
CA ASP A 216 37.10 -21.21 -14.20
C ASP A 216 35.81 -20.80 -14.92
N GLY A 217 34.77 -20.43 -14.15
CA GLY A 217 33.48 -19.96 -14.66
C GLY A 217 33.44 -18.48 -15.02
N VAL A 218 34.52 -17.74 -14.78
CA VAL A 218 34.59 -16.29 -15.00
C VAL A 218 35.87 -15.90 -15.74
N GLU A 219 35.86 -14.69 -16.29
CA GLU A 219 37.02 -14.08 -16.93
C GLU A 219 37.09 -12.59 -16.60
N PHE A 220 38.31 -12.07 -16.44
CA PHE A 220 38.53 -10.65 -16.19
C PHE A 220 38.82 -9.95 -17.51
N ARG A 221 37.97 -8.99 -17.89
CA ARG A 221 38.09 -8.22 -19.14
C ARG A 221 37.76 -6.76 -18.86
N GLN A 222 38.50 -5.83 -19.47
CA GLN A 222 38.19 -4.38 -19.42
C GLN A 222 37.99 -3.80 -17.99
N GLY A 223 38.62 -4.37 -16.97
CA GLY A 223 38.50 -3.89 -15.58
C GLY A 223 37.35 -4.51 -14.77
N GLY A 224 36.58 -5.44 -15.34
CA GLY A 224 35.47 -6.13 -14.68
C GLY A 224 35.55 -7.66 -14.82
N TRP A 225 34.82 -8.36 -13.95
CA TRP A 225 34.61 -9.80 -14.05
C TRP A 225 33.39 -10.08 -14.93
N TYR A 226 33.47 -11.08 -15.79
CA TYR A 226 32.36 -11.51 -16.66
C TYR A 226 32.21 -13.03 -16.57
N LEU A 227 31.00 -13.54 -16.77
CA LEU A 227 30.77 -14.98 -16.91
C LEU A 227 31.52 -15.46 -18.16
N LYS A 228 32.29 -16.54 -18.01
CA LYS A 228 33.10 -17.08 -19.09
C LYS A 228 32.27 -18.00 -19.97
N CYS A 229 32.05 -17.59 -21.20
CA CYS A 229 31.20 -18.32 -22.11
C CYS A 229 31.96 -19.29 -23.03
N TRP A 230 31.34 -20.43 -23.28
CA TRP A 230 31.70 -21.38 -24.31
C TRP A 230 30.97 -21.03 -25.62
N GLU A 231 31.74 -20.99 -26.71
CA GLU A 231 31.29 -20.57 -28.05
C GLU A 231 30.54 -19.23 -28.09
N ASP A 232 30.85 -18.33 -27.15
CA ASP A 232 30.20 -17.01 -27.00
C ASP A 232 28.68 -17.07 -26.78
N LYS A 233 28.12 -18.23 -26.42
CA LYS A 233 26.66 -18.43 -26.23
C LYS A 233 26.29 -19.00 -24.87
N TRP A 234 27.09 -19.93 -24.37
CA TRP A 234 26.73 -20.74 -23.20
C TRP A 234 27.62 -20.43 -22.01
N TRP A 235 27.03 -20.29 -20.83
CA TRP A 235 27.78 -20.40 -19.59
C TRP A 235 27.65 -21.82 -19.01
N PRO A 236 28.71 -22.65 -19.03
CA PRO A 236 28.67 -24.01 -18.49
C PRO A 236 28.98 -24.06 -16.98
N ALA A 237 28.17 -24.80 -16.23
CA ALA A 237 28.39 -25.07 -14.82
C ALA A 237 29.62 -25.99 -14.60
N PRO A 238 30.30 -25.92 -13.44
CA PRO A 238 31.53 -26.68 -13.17
C PRO A 238 31.42 -28.18 -13.47
N ALA A 239 30.26 -28.76 -13.17
CA ALA A 239 29.97 -30.19 -13.28
C ALA A 239 30.12 -30.77 -14.71
N CYS A 240 29.98 -29.94 -15.75
CA CYS A 240 29.99 -30.40 -17.15
C CYS A 240 31.02 -29.70 -18.04
N ARG A 241 31.92 -28.86 -17.49
CA ARG A 241 32.94 -28.14 -18.28
C ARG A 241 33.95 -29.02 -19.00
N SER A 242 34.17 -30.24 -18.51
CA SER A 242 35.03 -31.22 -19.18
C SER A 242 34.47 -31.64 -20.55
N ASN A 243 33.14 -31.52 -20.75
CA ASN A 243 32.47 -31.76 -22.02
C ASN A 243 31.18 -30.92 -22.10
N VAL A 244 31.33 -29.65 -22.51
CA VAL A 244 30.22 -28.67 -22.54
C VAL A 244 29.06 -29.12 -23.42
N SER A 245 29.34 -29.85 -24.50
CA SER A 245 28.31 -30.37 -25.41
C SER A 245 27.31 -31.31 -24.74
N LYS A 246 27.67 -31.90 -23.58
CA LYS A 246 26.80 -32.77 -22.77
C LYS A 246 26.10 -32.05 -21.61
N CYS A 247 26.38 -30.77 -21.38
CA CYS A 247 25.63 -30.03 -20.38
C CYS A 247 24.14 -30.02 -20.75
N ILE A 248 23.26 -30.17 -19.77
CA ILE A 248 21.82 -29.97 -19.92
C ILE A 248 21.60 -28.51 -20.31
N ALA A 249 20.89 -28.29 -21.41
CA ALA A 249 20.63 -26.96 -21.91
C ALA A 249 19.51 -26.27 -21.09
N ILE A 250 19.80 -25.10 -20.55
CA ILE A 250 18.79 -24.20 -19.97
C ILE A 250 18.80 -22.91 -20.76
N VAL A 251 17.71 -22.65 -21.48
CA VAL A 251 17.55 -21.40 -22.24
C VAL A 251 16.55 -20.52 -21.50
N ALA A 252 16.97 -19.30 -21.17
CA ALA A 252 16.12 -18.25 -20.62
C ALA A 252 15.76 -17.23 -21.71
N GLY A 253 14.87 -16.29 -21.40
CA GLY A 253 14.52 -15.18 -22.30
C GLY A 253 15.71 -14.30 -22.68
N ASP A 254 15.43 -13.28 -23.49
CA ASP A 254 16.41 -12.33 -24.05
C ASP A 254 17.20 -11.52 -22.99
N GLY A 255 16.72 -11.47 -21.75
CA GLY A 255 17.43 -10.90 -20.60
C GLY A 255 18.31 -11.86 -19.80
N ALA A 256 18.29 -13.18 -20.07
CA ALA A 256 18.86 -14.22 -19.17
C ALA A 256 18.22 -14.24 -17.77
N TRP A 257 16.89 -14.18 -17.73
CA TRP A 257 16.11 -14.11 -16.50
C TRP A 257 16.55 -15.12 -15.43
N GLY A 258 16.71 -14.63 -14.21
CA GLY A 258 17.07 -15.45 -13.05
C GLY A 258 18.52 -15.95 -13.04
N MET A 259 19.41 -15.50 -13.94
CA MET A 259 20.76 -16.07 -14.02
C MET A 259 21.58 -15.94 -12.73
N ARG A 260 21.48 -14.82 -12.01
CA ARG A 260 22.25 -14.55 -10.80
C ARG A 260 22.16 -15.67 -9.74
N PRO A 261 20.97 -16.10 -9.28
CA PRO A 261 20.86 -17.24 -8.36
C PRO A 261 21.16 -18.57 -9.03
N LEU A 262 20.78 -18.77 -10.30
CA LEU A 262 20.86 -20.08 -10.95
C LEU A 262 22.29 -20.56 -11.21
N VAL A 263 23.20 -19.66 -11.58
CA VAL A 263 24.62 -20.02 -11.76
C VAL A 263 25.26 -20.50 -10.46
N GLN A 264 24.89 -19.87 -9.33
CA GLN A 264 25.35 -20.27 -8.00
C GLN A 264 24.74 -21.62 -7.59
N LEU A 265 23.43 -21.80 -7.78
CA LEU A 265 22.75 -23.06 -7.47
C LEU A 265 23.36 -24.23 -8.25
N ALA A 266 23.63 -24.04 -9.55
CA ALA A 266 24.26 -25.07 -10.38
C ALA A 266 25.64 -25.47 -9.84
N ALA A 267 26.45 -24.50 -9.38
CA ALA A 267 27.76 -24.77 -8.81
C ALA A 267 27.68 -25.43 -7.43
N PHE A 268 26.83 -24.93 -6.52
CA PHE A 268 26.69 -25.47 -5.16
C PHE A 268 26.12 -26.89 -5.14
N HIS A 269 25.23 -27.21 -6.08
CA HIS A 269 24.54 -28.51 -6.15
C HIS A 269 25.13 -29.46 -7.18
N ASN A 270 26.23 -29.08 -7.82
CA ASN A 270 26.96 -29.88 -8.81
C ASN A 270 26.04 -30.33 -9.99
N MET A 271 25.24 -29.39 -10.50
CA MET A 271 24.30 -29.64 -11.60
C MET A 271 25.02 -29.54 -12.95
N PRO A 272 24.91 -30.53 -13.85
CA PRO A 272 25.59 -30.54 -15.15
C PRO A 272 24.81 -29.73 -16.20
N VAL A 273 24.59 -28.44 -15.93
CA VAL A 273 23.78 -27.53 -16.76
C VAL A 273 24.64 -26.48 -17.47
N ALA A 274 24.13 -25.95 -18.58
CA ALA A 274 24.67 -24.75 -19.21
C ALA A 274 23.52 -23.79 -19.53
N PHE A 275 23.76 -22.50 -19.34
CA PHE A 275 22.75 -21.45 -19.49
C PHE A 275 23.02 -20.59 -20.73
N ALA A 276 21.96 -20.23 -21.45
CA ALA A 276 21.99 -19.28 -22.55
C ALA A 276 20.73 -18.40 -22.59
N SER A 277 20.81 -17.28 -23.30
CA SER A 277 19.66 -16.40 -23.58
C SER A 277 19.17 -16.60 -25.01
N ALA A 278 17.86 -16.71 -25.20
CA ALA A 278 17.26 -16.66 -26.52
C ALA A 278 17.39 -15.26 -27.16
N VAL A 279 17.35 -15.17 -28.49
CA VAL A 279 17.41 -13.89 -29.22
C VAL A 279 16.19 -12.99 -29.02
N ASN A 280 15.06 -13.56 -28.64
CA ASN A 280 13.80 -12.88 -28.32
C ASN A 280 12.83 -13.88 -27.66
N VAL A 281 11.69 -13.37 -27.19
CA VAL A 281 10.64 -14.16 -26.53
C VAL A 281 10.10 -15.29 -27.44
N ASP A 282 9.90 -15.02 -28.73
CA ASP A 282 9.41 -16.06 -29.67
C ASP A 282 10.39 -17.23 -29.80
N ALA A 283 11.69 -16.94 -29.88
CA ALA A 283 12.74 -17.95 -29.91
C ALA A 283 12.77 -18.73 -28.58
N TYR A 284 12.64 -18.04 -27.45
CA TYR A 284 12.57 -18.68 -26.13
C TYR A 284 11.38 -19.65 -26.02
N GLU A 285 10.19 -19.26 -26.49
CA GLU A 285 9.01 -20.13 -26.48
C GLU A 285 9.19 -21.36 -27.37
N ILE A 286 9.70 -21.16 -28.58
CA ILE A 286 9.98 -22.26 -29.52
C ILE A 286 11.00 -23.22 -28.92
N LEU A 287 12.11 -22.71 -28.38
CA LEU A 287 13.16 -23.52 -27.79
C LEU A 287 12.65 -24.30 -26.58
N THR A 288 11.91 -23.66 -25.68
CA THR A 288 11.32 -24.32 -24.51
C THR A 288 10.42 -25.48 -24.91
N ARG A 289 9.53 -25.25 -25.88
CA ARG A 289 8.60 -26.28 -26.39
C ARG A 289 9.27 -27.45 -27.10
N THR A 290 10.42 -27.21 -27.73
CA THR A 290 11.08 -28.22 -28.58
C THR A 290 12.19 -28.97 -27.88
N LEU A 291 12.96 -28.31 -27.01
CA LEU A 291 14.13 -28.91 -26.38
C LEU A 291 13.76 -29.98 -25.33
N LYS A 292 12.55 -29.97 -24.77
CA LYS A 292 12.16 -30.91 -23.68
C LYS A 292 13.25 -31.05 -22.59
N SER A 293 13.95 -29.95 -22.32
CA SER A 293 15.03 -29.84 -21.33
C SER A 293 14.49 -29.19 -20.05
N MET A 294 15.37 -28.61 -19.24
CA MET A 294 15.00 -27.69 -18.18
C MET A 294 14.74 -26.29 -18.76
N ALA A 295 13.73 -25.60 -18.25
CA ALA A 295 13.38 -24.24 -18.67
C ALA A 295 13.30 -23.32 -17.45
N PHE A 296 13.84 -22.10 -17.57
CA PHE A 296 13.52 -21.07 -16.61
C PHE A 296 12.09 -20.58 -16.86
N TRP A 297 11.23 -20.53 -15.85
CA TRP A 297 9.83 -20.15 -15.99
C TRP A 297 9.25 -19.56 -14.71
N TRP A 298 8.07 -18.94 -14.81
CA TRP A 298 7.22 -18.55 -13.68
C TRP A 298 5.83 -19.16 -13.84
N ALA A 299 5.19 -19.49 -12.73
CA ALA A 299 3.78 -19.86 -12.72
C ALA A 299 3.03 -18.95 -11.73
N PRO A 300 1.75 -18.64 -11.98
CA PRO A 300 0.90 -19.18 -13.04
C PRO A 300 0.95 -18.37 -14.35
N ASP A 301 1.04 -19.05 -15.49
CA ASP A 301 1.03 -18.46 -16.83
C ASP A 301 0.51 -19.49 -17.86
N THR A 302 -0.20 -19.02 -18.90
CA THR A 302 -0.82 -19.88 -19.92
C THR A 302 0.16 -20.39 -20.97
N THR A 303 1.29 -19.70 -21.17
CA THR A 303 2.22 -19.90 -22.29
C THR A 303 2.74 -21.32 -22.36
N PHE A 304 2.95 -22.01 -21.23
CA PHE A 304 3.37 -23.42 -21.17
C PHE A 304 2.39 -24.29 -20.37
N SER A 305 1.14 -23.85 -20.25
CA SER A 305 0.11 -24.61 -19.52
C SER A 305 -0.18 -25.98 -20.12
N ASP A 306 0.11 -26.18 -21.41
CA ASP A 306 -0.02 -27.46 -22.11
C ASP A 306 1.16 -28.42 -21.90
N LEU A 307 2.28 -27.94 -21.35
CA LEU A 307 3.52 -28.71 -21.20
C LEU A 307 3.67 -29.40 -19.85
N GLU A 308 2.76 -29.14 -18.90
CA GLU A 308 2.80 -29.65 -17.52
C GLU A 308 4.21 -29.56 -16.91
N LEU A 309 4.63 -28.33 -16.62
CA LEU A 309 5.94 -28.05 -16.05
C LEU A 309 5.93 -28.16 -14.53
N THR A 310 6.91 -28.87 -13.96
CA THR A 310 7.09 -29.06 -12.52
C THR A 310 8.32 -28.30 -12.03
N PRO A 311 8.22 -27.43 -11.01
CA PRO A 311 9.37 -26.67 -10.51
C PRO A 311 10.40 -27.58 -9.84
N VAL A 312 11.68 -27.26 -10.03
CA VAL A 312 12.77 -27.92 -9.32
C VAL A 312 12.90 -27.32 -7.92
N VAL A 313 12.71 -28.15 -6.91
CA VAL A 313 12.76 -27.80 -5.50
C VAL A 313 14.20 -27.85 -5.01
N PHE A 314 14.67 -26.72 -4.49
CA PHE A 314 15.96 -26.54 -3.82
C PHE A 314 15.79 -26.55 -2.29
N PRO A 315 16.88 -26.59 -1.50
CA PRO A 315 16.78 -26.47 -0.04
C PRO A 315 16.00 -25.21 0.39
N GLN A 316 15.36 -25.27 1.54
CA GLN A 316 14.54 -24.17 2.06
C GLN A 316 15.33 -22.85 2.12
N HIS A 317 14.68 -21.75 1.73
CA HIS A 317 15.24 -20.41 1.69
C HIS A 317 15.97 -20.00 2.98
N ASN A 318 17.16 -19.42 2.82
CA ASN A 318 17.99 -18.88 3.90
C ASN A 318 18.24 -17.38 3.72
N GLU A 319 17.44 -16.58 4.42
CA GLU A 319 17.47 -15.11 4.39
C GLU A 319 18.85 -14.52 4.72
N ALA A 320 19.59 -15.14 5.66
CA ALA A 320 20.89 -14.63 6.11
C ALA A 320 22.00 -14.81 5.05
N GLU A 321 21.85 -15.77 4.15
CA GLU A 321 22.73 -15.97 2.99
C GLU A 321 22.27 -15.12 1.80
N HIS A 322 20.96 -15.12 1.49
CA HIS A 322 20.39 -14.37 0.37
C HIS A 322 20.61 -12.86 0.52
N SER A 323 20.46 -12.30 1.71
CA SER A 323 20.77 -10.89 2.02
C SER A 323 22.23 -10.48 1.79
N LYS A 324 23.14 -11.46 1.63
CA LYS A 324 24.57 -11.25 1.29
C LYS A 324 24.88 -11.59 -0.17
N GLY A 325 23.87 -11.87 -0.99
CA GLY A 325 24.03 -12.30 -2.39
C GLY A 325 24.52 -13.74 -2.55
N ILE A 326 24.33 -14.59 -1.52
CA ILE A 326 24.72 -16.01 -1.54
C ILE A 326 23.45 -16.85 -1.75
N PHE A 327 23.35 -17.51 -2.90
CA PHE A 327 22.16 -18.25 -3.35
C PHE A 327 22.41 -19.76 -3.36
N ARG A 328 22.55 -20.36 -2.18
CA ARG A 328 22.71 -21.82 -2.02
C ARG A 328 21.37 -22.56 -1.88
N THR A 329 20.38 -21.87 -1.36
CA THR A 329 19.03 -22.38 -1.14
C THR A 329 18.06 -21.82 -2.18
N GLY A 330 16.88 -22.41 -2.30
CA GLY A 330 15.82 -21.92 -3.17
C GLY A 330 15.37 -20.49 -2.85
N PRO A 331 14.67 -19.83 -3.78
CA PRO A 331 14.12 -18.51 -3.56
C PRO A 331 13.08 -18.55 -2.44
N PHE A 332 12.84 -17.40 -1.82
CA PHE A 332 11.72 -17.25 -0.92
C PHE A 332 10.42 -17.23 -1.74
N VAL A 333 9.55 -18.20 -1.51
CA VAL A 333 8.28 -18.31 -2.23
C VAL A 333 7.20 -17.62 -1.40
N GLU A 334 7.10 -16.29 -1.53
CA GLU A 334 5.97 -15.56 -0.96
C GLU A 334 4.73 -15.70 -1.85
N PRO A 335 3.54 -15.67 -1.23
CA PRO A 335 2.34 -15.31 -1.95
C PRO A 335 2.50 -13.99 -2.69
N LEU A 336 1.99 -13.92 -3.92
CA LEU A 336 2.02 -12.68 -4.70
C LEU A 336 1.25 -11.57 -3.97
N GLN A 337 1.62 -10.32 -4.22
CA GLN A 337 1.20 -9.19 -3.38
C GLN A 337 0.23 -8.25 -4.08
N ASN A 338 -0.60 -7.59 -3.28
CA ASN A 338 -1.50 -6.53 -3.68
C ASN A 338 -0.98 -5.18 -3.18
N TRP A 339 -0.96 -4.21 -4.08
CA TRP A 339 -0.43 -2.88 -3.83
C TRP A 339 -1.41 -1.80 -4.28
N ILE A 340 -1.41 -0.68 -3.55
CA ILE A 340 -2.18 0.51 -3.90
C ILE A 340 -1.32 1.77 -3.87
N SER A 341 -1.76 2.81 -4.57
CA SER A 341 -1.23 4.16 -4.35
C SER A 341 -1.71 4.73 -3.00
N ALA A 342 -0.88 5.55 -2.35
CA ALA A 342 -1.19 6.09 -1.02
C ALA A 342 -2.43 7.01 -1.01
N ASP A 343 -2.69 7.70 -2.11
CA ASP A 343 -3.77 8.66 -2.27
C ASP A 343 -5.15 8.01 -2.45
N LEU A 344 -5.21 6.76 -2.92
CA LEU A 344 -6.45 6.02 -3.14
C LEU A 344 -7.26 5.83 -1.85
N VAL A 345 -6.58 5.67 -0.71
CA VAL A 345 -7.20 5.44 0.61
C VAL A 345 -8.19 6.54 0.98
N ASN A 346 -7.88 7.79 0.61
CA ASN A 346 -8.69 8.94 0.98
C ASN A 346 -9.90 9.14 0.06
N VAL A 347 -9.82 8.69 -1.19
CA VAL A 347 -10.84 8.97 -2.22
C VAL A 347 -11.73 7.77 -2.57
N ALA A 348 -11.23 6.54 -2.42
CA ALA A 348 -11.94 5.31 -2.78
C ALA A 348 -11.67 4.18 -1.77
N ASN A 349 -11.98 4.43 -0.50
CA ASN A 349 -11.76 3.46 0.58
C ASN A 349 -12.44 2.09 0.33
N ARG A 350 -13.60 2.04 -0.34
CA ARG A 350 -14.24 0.76 -0.72
C ARG A 350 -13.40 -0.03 -1.72
N ALA A 351 -12.76 0.64 -2.69
CA ALA A 351 -11.84 -0.02 -3.62
C ALA A 351 -10.59 -0.52 -2.88
N VAL A 352 -10.04 0.25 -1.94
CA VAL A 352 -8.90 -0.18 -1.11
C VAL A 352 -9.24 -1.43 -0.30
N ARG A 353 -10.39 -1.44 0.37
CA ARG A 353 -10.85 -2.61 1.14
C ARG A 353 -11.06 -3.82 0.25
N PHE A 354 -11.65 -3.63 -0.93
CA PHE A 354 -11.78 -4.69 -1.92
C PHE A 354 -10.43 -5.29 -2.31
N VAL A 355 -9.42 -4.47 -2.59
CA VAL A 355 -8.07 -4.94 -2.96
C VAL A 355 -7.36 -5.65 -1.80
N GLN A 356 -7.52 -5.15 -0.56
CA GLN A 356 -7.03 -5.82 0.66
C GLN A 356 -7.60 -7.23 0.82
N GLU A 357 -8.88 -7.35 0.50
CA GLU A 357 -9.64 -8.58 0.58
C GLU A 357 -9.54 -9.40 -0.71
N PHE A 358 -8.87 -8.96 -1.78
CA PHE A 358 -8.83 -9.73 -3.01
C PHE A 358 -7.89 -10.93 -2.84
N ARG A 359 -8.44 -12.16 -2.90
CA ARG A 359 -7.65 -13.40 -2.78
C ARG A 359 -8.17 -14.52 -3.69
N LEU A 360 -7.25 -15.19 -4.38
CA LEU A 360 -7.49 -16.37 -5.20
C LEU A 360 -6.65 -17.53 -4.67
N SER A 361 -7.16 -18.76 -4.79
CA SER A 361 -6.33 -19.95 -4.55
C SER A 361 -5.55 -20.33 -5.81
N GLU A 362 -4.46 -21.09 -5.63
CA GLU A 362 -3.70 -21.65 -6.75
C GLU A 362 -4.57 -22.58 -7.63
N HIS A 363 -5.62 -23.18 -7.07
CA HIS A 363 -6.59 -23.95 -7.84
C HIS A 363 -7.43 -23.05 -8.74
N ASP A 364 -7.97 -21.95 -8.20
CA ASP A 364 -8.83 -21.02 -8.93
C ASP A 364 -8.07 -20.39 -10.10
N VAL A 365 -6.82 -19.96 -9.88
CA VAL A 365 -6.01 -19.36 -10.95
C VAL A 365 -5.72 -20.36 -12.06
N ARG A 366 -5.40 -21.62 -11.72
CA ARG A 366 -5.20 -22.67 -12.73
C ARG A 366 -6.47 -22.98 -13.50
N GLU A 367 -7.61 -23.05 -12.83
CA GLU A 367 -8.89 -23.26 -13.49
C GLU A 367 -9.23 -22.11 -14.43
N LEU A 368 -9.06 -20.87 -13.98
CA LEU A 368 -9.28 -19.65 -14.73
C LEU A 368 -8.45 -19.63 -16.02
N LEU A 369 -7.13 -19.83 -15.90
CA LEU A 369 -6.22 -19.83 -17.04
C LEU A 369 -6.50 -20.99 -18.01
N ARG A 370 -6.77 -22.19 -17.49
CA ARG A 370 -7.12 -23.35 -18.33
C ARG A 370 -8.41 -23.09 -19.12
N THR A 371 -9.42 -22.52 -18.47
CA THR A 371 -10.70 -22.21 -19.10
C THR A 371 -10.56 -21.11 -20.14
N HIS A 372 -9.75 -20.07 -19.85
CA HIS A 372 -9.41 -19.03 -20.82
C HIS A 372 -8.81 -19.64 -22.10
N VAL A 373 -7.75 -20.44 -21.96
CA VAL A 373 -7.08 -21.12 -23.09
C VAL A 373 -8.03 -22.02 -23.87
N GLN A 374 -8.89 -22.78 -23.19
CA GLN A 374 -9.85 -23.68 -23.86
C GLN A 374 -10.97 -22.94 -24.59
N SER A 375 -11.45 -21.83 -24.04
CA SER A 375 -12.54 -21.05 -24.62
C SER A 375 -12.07 -20.21 -25.82
N GLY A 376 -10.80 -19.77 -25.81
CA GLY A 376 -10.27 -18.83 -26.79
C GLY A 376 -10.95 -17.45 -26.76
N THR A 377 -11.64 -17.12 -25.67
CA THR A 377 -12.26 -15.80 -25.46
C THR A 377 -11.22 -14.78 -25.00
N ASP A 378 -11.53 -13.48 -25.14
CA ASP A 378 -10.64 -12.44 -24.63
C ASP A 378 -10.60 -12.45 -23.08
N PRO A 379 -9.53 -11.89 -22.47
CA PRO A 379 -9.36 -11.90 -21.01
C PRO A 379 -10.55 -11.35 -20.22
N HIS A 380 -11.19 -10.27 -20.71
CA HIS A 380 -12.36 -9.67 -20.05
C HIS A 380 -13.56 -10.64 -20.04
N ALA A 381 -13.84 -11.29 -21.17
CA ALA A 381 -14.89 -12.30 -21.24
C ALA A 381 -14.62 -13.52 -20.34
N SER A 382 -13.36 -13.96 -20.23
CA SER A 382 -12.95 -15.03 -19.33
C SER A 382 -13.11 -14.65 -17.85
N ALA A 383 -12.69 -13.43 -17.48
CA ALA A 383 -12.91 -12.87 -16.15
C ALA A 383 -14.40 -12.80 -15.80
N CYS A 384 -15.21 -12.31 -16.75
CA CYS A 384 -16.66 -12.21 -16.57
C CYS A 384 -17.32 -13.59 -16.34
N ALA A 385 -16.99 -14.57 -17.17
CA ALA A 385 -17.52 -15.93 -17.03
C ALA A 385 -17.15 -16.55 -15.67
N TRP A 386 -15.92 -16.34 -15.20
CA TRP A 386 -15.49 -16.81 -13.88
C TRP A 386 -16.27 -16.15 -12.74
N LEU A 387 -16.46 -14.83 -12.81
CA LEU A 387 -17.24 -14.08 -11.80
C LEU A 387 -18.69 -14.55 -11.72
N GLN A 388 -19.31 -14.89 -12.86
CA GLN A 388 -20.70 -15.39 -12.88
C GLN A 388 -20.85 -16.75 -12.18
N THR A 389 -19.81 -17.58 -12.15
CA THR A 389 -19.85 -18.91 -11.52
C THR A 389 -19.31 -18.93 -10.09
N HIS A 390 -18.56 -17.91 -9.67
CA HIS A 390 -17.87 -17.85 -8.36
C HIS A 390 -18.41 -16.76 -7.44
N ARG A 391 -19.73 -16.52 -7.47
CA ARG A 391 -20.40 -15.44 -6.71
C ARG A 391 -20.09 -15.44 -5.21
N ASP A 392 -20.19 -16.60 -4.56
CA ASP A 392 -19.98 -16.70 -3.12
C ASP A 392 -18.52 -16.36 -2.72
N GLN A 393 -17.56 -16.58 -3.64
CA GLN A 393 -16.16 -16.28 -3.40
C GLN A 393 -15.88 -14.78 -3.49
N TRP A 394 -16.27 -14.13 -4.58
CA TRP A 394 -15.94 -12.72 -4.78
C TRP A 394 -16.81 -11.76 -3.95
N THR A 395 -18.03 -12.15 -3.60
CA THR A 395 -18.88 -11.32 -2.71
C THR A 395 -18.27 -11.18 -1.32
N ALA A 396 -17.45 -12.14 -0.88
CA ALA A 396 -16.69 -12.05 0.36
C ALA A 396 -15.50 -11.07 0.29
N TRP A 397 -15.15 -10.56 -0.91
CA TRP A 397 -14.11 -9.55 -1.11
C TRP A 397 -14.68 -8.14 -1.13
N VAL A 398 -15.97 -8.01 -1.47
CA VAL A 398 -16.63 -6.73 -1.66
C VAL A 398 -17.06 -6.18 -0.30
N PRO A 399 -16.51 -5.04 0.15
CA PRO A 399 -16.94 -4.42 1.39
C PRO A 399 -18.38 -3.93 1.26
N SER A 400 -19.14 -4.11 2.33
CA SER A 400 -20.50 -3.56 2.42
C SER A 400 -20.46 -2.02 2.33
N GLN A 401 -21.43 -1.42 1.64
CA GLN A 401 -21.53 0.05 1.52
C GLN A 401 -21.65 0.74 2.89
N THR A 402 -22.12 0.01 3.91
CA THR A 402 -22.34 0.51 5.26
C THR A 402 -21.27 0.07 6.26
N GLU A 403 -20.12 -0.41 5.79
CA GLU A 403 -18.94 -0.72 6.60
C GLU A 403 -17.96 0.46 6.59
N CYS A 404 -18.34 1.53 7.30
CA CYS A 404 -17.55 2.75 7.37
C CYS A 404 -16.22 2.52 8.10
N THR A 405 -15.24 3.37 7.82
CA THR A 405 -13.94 3.38 8.51
C THR A 405 -13.83 4.59 9.44
N VAL A 406 -12.80 4.60 10.29
CA VAL A 406 -12.45 5.76 11.12
C VAL A 406 -12.41 7.02 10.27
N GLY A 407 -13.06 8.08 10.75
CA GLY A 407 -13.25 9.36 10.08
C GLY A 407 -14.49 9.46 9.19
N ARG A 408 -15.20 8.35 8.95
CA ARG A 408 -16.47 8.33 8.22
C ARG A 408 -17.60 7.82 9.11
N GLY A 409 -18.83 8.05 8.68
CA GLY A 409 -20.03 7.53 9.35
C GLY A 409 -21.16 7.27 8.38
N LEU A 410 -22.10 6.43 8.82
CA LEU A 410 -23.27 6.00 8.06
C LEU A 410 -24.12 7.17 7.57
N VAL A 411 -24.57 7.11 6.32
CA VAL A 411 -25.54 8.04 5.73
C VAL A 411 -26.67 7.31 5.02
N ASP A 412 -27.85 7.93 5.01
CA ASP A 412 -29.00 7.51 4.19
C ASP A 412 -28.79 7.85 2.70
N GLU A 413 -29.76 7.47 1.86
CA GLU A 413 -29.75 7.75 0.42
C GLU A 413 -29.69 9.27 0.10
N GLN A 414 -30.16 10.12 1.00
CA GLN A 414 -30.12 11.57 0.86
C GLN A 414 -28.82 12.20 1.40
N GLY A 415 -27.89 11.38 1.90
CA GLY A 415 -26.61 11.82 2.46
C GLY A 415 -26.70 12.34 3.90
N ASN A 416 -27.80 12.14 4.61
CA ASN A 416 -27.92 12.51 6.01
C ASN A 416 -27.30 11.45 6.92
N PHE A 417 -26.56 11.88 7.93
CA PHE A 417 -25.95 10.94 8.89
C PHE A 417 -27.00 10.22 9.74
N VAL A 418 -26.93 8.89 9.78
CA VAL A 418 -27.81 8.01 10.54
C VAL A 418 -27.04 7.23 11.62
N ALA A 419 -27.74 6.80 12.66
CA ALA A 419 -27.14 6.10 13.80
C ALA A 419 -27.16 4.56 13.67
N LEU A 420 -28.06 4.02 12.83
CA LEU A 420 -28.26 2.59 12.66
C LEU A 420 -27.87 2.15 11.25
N ARG A 421 -27.19 1.01 11.15
CA ARG A 421 -26.79 0.41 9.87
C ARG A 421 -27.97 0.03 8.98
N ALA A 422 -29.13 -0.25 9.57
CA ALA A 422 -30.34 -0.60 8.84
C ALA A 422 -30.95 0.56 8.05
N ASP A 423 -30.63 1.80 8.42
CA ASP A 423 -31.13 3.03 7.79
C ASP A 423 -30.08 3.65 6.85
N ALA A 424 -28.95 2.96 6.65
CA ALA A 424 -27.80 3.47 5.94
C ALA A 424 -27.66 2.81 4.57
N GLU A 425 -27.29 3.62 3.58
CA GLU A 425 -26.98 3.16 2.22
C GLU A 425 -25.50 3.39 1.89
N ASP A 426 -24.82 4.35 2.52
CA ASP A 426 -23.39 4.65 2.25
C ASP A 426 -22.65 5.23 3.48
N CYS A 427 -21.40 5.67 3.28
CA CYS A 427 -20.53 6.28 4.29
C CYS A 427 -19.94 7.64 3.83
N ALA A 428 -20.16 8.70 4.62
CA ALA A 428 -19.60 10.03 4.37
C ALA A 428 -18.57 10.45 5.44
N ILE A 429 -17.65 11.35 5.09
CA ILE A 429 -16.66 11.92 6.03
C ILE A 429 -17.39 12.73 7.10
N CYS A 430 -17.06 12.50 8.38
CA CYS A 430 -17.65 13.26 9.47
C CYS A 430 -17.26 14.74 9.37
N PRO A 431 -18.22 15.68 9.30
CA PRO A 431 -17.92 17.10 9.25
C PRO A 431 -17.46 17.63 10.63
N PRO A 432 -16.85 18.84 10.68
CA PRO A 432 -16.60 19.53 11.93
C PRO A 432 -17.85 19.57 12.83
N GLY A 433 -17.62 19.48 14.14
CA GLY A 433 -18.67 19.30 15.14
C GLY A 433 -19.09 17.84 15.34
N ARG A 434 -18.59 16.90 14.54
CA ARG A 434 -18.83 15.46 14.72
C ARG A 434 -17.53 14.66 14.83
N ALA A 435 -17.60 13.55 15.54
CA ALA A 435 -16.54 12.56 15.61
C ALA A 435 -17.02 11.21 15.04
N SER A 436 -16.12 10.51 14.37
CA SER A 436 -16.32 9.15 13.88
C SER A 436 -16.15 8.16 15.03
N GLU A 437 -17.27 7.70 15.57
CA GLU A 437 -17.32 6.78 16.70
C GLU A 437 -17.70 5.38 16.23
N ARG A 438 -17.08 4.36 16.84
CA ARG A 438 -17.35 2.97 16.50
C ARG A 438 -18.72 2.55 17.02
N SER A 439 -19.57 2.05 16.14
CA SER A 439 -20.89 1.49 16.45
C SER A 439 -20.97 0.06 15.90
N ALA A 440 -20.92 -0.93 16.80
CA ALA A 440 -20.81 -2.35 16.46
C ALA A 440 -19.64 -2.65 15.49
N SER A 441 -19.95 -3.07 14.25
CA SER A 441 -18.97 -3.40 13.21
C SER A 441 -18.74 -2.26 12.20
N THR A 442 -19.23 -1.04 12.45
CA THR A 442 -19.11 0.13 11.55
C THR A 442 -18.83 1.40 12.35
N PHE A 443 -18.85 2.56 11.70
CA PHE A 443 -18.65 3.88 12.32
C PHE A 443 -19.83 4.80 12.04
N ILE A 444 -20.13 5.69 12.98
CA ILE A 444 -21.17 6.72 12.88
C ILE A 444 -20.57 8.08 13.22
N CYS A 445 -21.14 9.15 12.65
CA CYS A 445 -20.71 10.51 12.97
C CYS A 445 -21.57 11.07 14.11
N SER A 446 -21.09 10.92 15.34
CA SER A 446 -21.73 11.44 16.55
C SER A 446 -21.44 12.93 16.72
N LEU A 447 -22.44 13.71 17.16
CA LEU A 447 -22.22 15.12 17.52
C LEU A 447 -21.31 15.21 18.74
N CYS A 448 -20.36 16.14 18.70
CA CYS A 448 -19.59 16.50 19.88
C CYS A 448 -20.53 16.97 20.98
N GLN A 449 -20.51 16.29 22.11
CA GLN A 449 -21.38 16.59 23.24
C GLN A 449 -21.03 17.95 23.83
N VAL A 450 -21.95 18.54 24.59
CA VAL A 450 -21.71 19.79 25.31
C VAL A 450 -20.43 19.71 26.14
N GLY A 451 -19.65 20.80 26.15
CA GLY A 451 -18.30 20.80 26.73
C GLY A 451 -17.19 20.30 25.81
N SER A 452 -17.51 19.74 24.63
CA SER A 452 -16.51 19.31 23.66
C SER A 452 -16.69 19.99 22.29
N PHE A 453 -15.67 19.91 21.45
CA PHE A 453 -15.67 20.47 20.10
C PHE A 453 -14.82 19.64 19.13
N GLN A 454 -15.04 19.85 17.82
CA GLN A 454 -14.17 19.32 16.77
C GLN A 454 -14.17 20.24 15.55
N ASN A 455 -12.98 20.66 15.10
CA ASN A 455 -12.84 21.61 13.99
C ASN A 455 -12.38 20.98 12.67
N SER A 456 -11.98 19.72 12.68
CA SER A 456 -11.43 19.01 11.53
C SER A 456 -12.43 18.00 10.97
N PHE A 457 -12.38 17.79 9.66
CA PHE A 457 -13.10 16.71 9.00
C PHE A 457 -12.48 15.35 9.39
N GLY A 458 -13.32 14.33 9.52
CA GLY A 458 -12.87 12.95 9.70
C GLY A 458 -12.15 12.66 11.02
N ALA A 459 -12.32 13.51 12.04
CA ALA A 459 -11.76 13.22 13.36
C ALA A 459 -12.45 12.02 14.01
N SER A 460 -11.69 11.25 14.79
CA SER A 460 -12.17 10.07 15.51
C SER A 460 -12.63 10.35 16.95
N TYR A 461 -12.47 11.58 17.42
CA TYR A 461 -12.87 12.02 18.76
C TYR A 461 -13.18 13.52 18.79
N CYS A 462 -13.93 13.94 19.80
CA CYS A 462 -14.14 15.35 20.12
C CYS A 462 -13.19 15.78 21.23
N SER A 463 -12.57 16.95 21.07
CA SER A 463 -11.67 17.52 22.08
C SER A 463 -12.48 18.23 23.15
N GLU A 464 -12.11 18.05 24.41
CA GLU A 464 -12.74 18.79 25.52
C GLU A 464 -12.37 20.27 25.47
N CYS A 465 -13.31 21.13 25.87
CA CYS A 465 -13.02 22.54 26.10
C CYS A 465 -12.17 22.69 27.34
N GLU A 466 -11.01 23.34 27.19
CA GLU A 466 -10.09 23.64 28.28
C GLU A 466 -10.68 24.65 29.27
N PRO A 467 -10.21 24.68 30.53
CA PRO A 467 -10.62 25.69 31.51
C PRO A 467 -10.48 27.12 30.95
N GLY A 468 -11.46 27.95 31.25
CA GLY A 468 -11.67 29.28 30.64
C GLY A 468 -12.52 29.25 29.36
N THR A 469 -12.83 28.08 28.81
CA THR A 469 -13.70 27.97 27.62
C THR A 469 -14.84 26.98 27.85
N ILE A 470 -15.89 27.11 27.06
CA ILE A 470 -17.09 26.27 27.13
C ILE A 470 -17.59 25.89 25.74
N SER A 471 -18.39 24.84 25.67
CA SER A 471 -19.18 24.47 24.50
C SER A 471 -20.61 24.25 24.95
N ALA A 472 -21.48 25.22 24.69
CA ALA A 472 -22.85 25.21 25.21
C ALA A 472 -23.80 24.32 24.40
N ASN A 473 -23.45 24.03 23.14
CA ASN A 473 -24.29 23.27 22.22
C ASN A 473 -23.57 22.02 21.76
N GLU A 474 -24.34 20.97 21.49
CA GLU A 474 -23.85 19.83 20.75
C GLU A 474 -23.41 20.25 19.34
N GLY A 475 -22.46 19.54 18.76
CA GLY A 475 -21.97 19.83 17.42
C GLY A 475 -21.03 21.03 17.33
N SER A 476 -20.51 21.52 18.46
CA SER A 476 -19.64 22.71 18.44
C SER A 476 -18.34 22.45 17.67
N THR A 477 -17.97 23.39 16.81
CA THR A 477 -16.71 23.33 16.04
C THR A 477 -15.55 24.04 16.74
N GLN A 478 -15.84 24.77 17.81
CA GLN A 478 -14.86 25.47 18.64
C GLN A 478 -15.44 25.70 20.04
N CYS A 479 -14.55 25.85 21.02
CA CYS A 479 -14.95 26.35 22.34
C CYS A 479 -15.05 27.87 22.34
N THR A 480 -15.99 28.39 23.12
CA THR A 480 -16.21 29.83 23.33
C THR A 480 -15.58 30.23 24.66
N LEU A 481 -14.89 31.38 24.69
CA LEU A 481 -14.35 31.93 25.93
C LEU A 481 -15.47 32.34 26.89
N CYS A 482 -15.26 32.14 28.18
CA CYS A 482 -16.11 32.77 29.19
C CYS A 482 -15.98 34.29 29.10
N ARG A 483 -17.13 34.98 29.12
CA ARG A 483 -17.17 36.43 29.00
C ARG A 483 -16.60 37.09 30.25
N LEU A 484 -16.36 38.40 30.16
CA LEU A 484 -15.96 39.19 31.32
C LEU A 484 -16.96 39.03 32.47
N GLY A 485 -16.43 38.73 33.66
CA GLY A 485 -17.25 38.45 34.84
C GLY A 485 -17.74 37.00 34.92
N GLU A 486 -17.25 36.12 34.04
CA GLU A 486 -17.54 34.69 34.06
C GLU A 486 -16.25 33.84 33.96
N PHE A 487 -16.26 32.65 34.56
CA PHE A 487 -15.12 31.74 34.55
C PHE A 487 -15.56 30.28 34.33
N ALA A 488 -14.66 29.47 33.77
CA ALA A 488 -14.81 28.02 33.68
C ALA A 488 -13.59 27.36 34.31
N ASN A 489 -13.78 26.63 35.40
CA ASN A 489 -12.68 26.10 36.22
C ASN A 489 -12.35 24.63 35.95
N ARG A 490 -13.07 23.97 35.05
CA ARG A 490 -12.86 22.58 34.68
C ARG A 490 -12.92 22.45 33.16
N SER A 491 -12.31 21.38 32.64
CA SER A 491 -12.51 20.98 31.26
C SER A 491 -13.96 20.50 31.05
N ALA A 492 -14.38 20.43 29.79
CA ALA A 492 -15.69 19.91 29.39
C ALA A 492 -16.90 20.66 29.98
N MET A 493 -16.76 21.97 30.24
CA MET A 493 -17.85 22.79 30.75
C MET A 493 -18.80 23.25 29.63
N SER A 494 -20.12 23.19 29.90
CA SER A 494 -21.18 23.64 28.99
C SER A 494 -21.65 25.07 29.26
N SER A 495 -21.32 25.63 30.43
CA SER A 495 -21.67 26.99 30.81
C SER A 495 -20.60 27.57 31.73
N CYS A 496 -20.46 28.89 31.70
CA CYS A 496 -19.52 29.59 32.59
C CYS A 496 -20.20 29.90 33.93
N PHE A 497 -19.42 29.87 35.00
CA PHE A 497 -19.86 30.37 36.30
C PHE A 497 -19.72 31.89 36.35
N SER A 498 -20.74 32.57 36.87
CA SER A 498 -20.66 34.01 37.10
C SER A 498 -19.82 34.33 38.34
N CYS A 499 -19.07 35.43 38.26
CA CYS A 499 -18.39 36.02 39.41
C CYS A 499 -19.35 36.66 40.42
N SER A 500 -20.58 37.01 40.00
CA SER A 500 -21.58 37.65 40.86
C SER A 500 -22.46 36.60 41.55
N VAL A 501 -22.65 36.73 42.86
CA VAL A 501 -23.61 35.91 43.62
C VAL A 501 -24.98 36.60 43.56
N GLY A 502 -25.84 36.18 42.64
CA GLY A 502 -27.21 36.69 42.48
C GLY A 502 -27.41 37.65 41.29
N ALA A 503 -28.66 37.75 40.82
CA ALA A 503 -29.05 38.38 39.55
C ALA A 503 -28.95 39.92 39.49
N GLU A 504 -28.50 40.60 40.56
CA GLU A 504 -28.56 42.07 40.67
C GLU A 504 -27.25 42.74 41.12
N GLN A 505 -26.10 42.07 41.03
CA GLN A 505 -24.82 42.68 41.39
C GLN A 505 -23.97 43.03 40.17
N GLU A 506 -24.10 44.26 39.68
CA GLU A 506 -23.22 44.86 38.68
C GLU A 506 -21.85 45.21 39.30
N GLY A 507 -20.75 44.78 38.66
CA GLY A 507 -19.41 45.33 38.96
C GLY A 507 -18.31 44.33 39.36
N MET A 508 -18.58 43.03 39.48
CA MET A 508 -17.53 41.99 39.54
C MET A 508 -17.15 41.52 38.13
N TRP A 509 -15.85 41.51 37.85
CA TRP A 509 -15.26 41.18 36.55
C TRP A 509 -14.15 40.16 36.77
N THR A 510 -13.80 39.44 35.71
CA THR A 510 -12.64 38.58 35.70
C THR A 510 -11.40 39.38 35.33
N THR A 511 -10.34 39.24 36.12
CA THR A 511 -9.14 40.07 36.02
C THR A 511 -7.87 39.23 35.95
N SER A 512 -6.78 39.81 35.43
CA SER A 512 -5.45 39.19 35.40
C SER A 512 -4.38 40.25 35.62
N GLU A 513 -3.32 39.89 36.32
CA GLU A 513 -2.13 40.74 36.48
C GLU A 513 -1.19 40.57 35.29
N VAL A 514 -0.73 41.68 34.73
CA VAL A 514 0.24 41.73 33.64
C VAL A 514 1.42 42.57 34.11
N ALA A 515 2.62 42.00 34.03
CA ALA A 515 3.86 42.71 34.34
C ALA A 515 4.14 43.77 33.26
N ALA A 516 4.39 45.01 33.67
CA ALA A 516 4.90 46.07 32.80
C ALA A 516 6.12 46.74 33.41
N GLU A 517 6.88 47.47 32.59
CA GLU A 517 8.09 48.19 33.01
C GLU A 517 7.82 49.24 34.12
N SER A 518 6.58 49.72 34.22
CA SER A 518 6.12 50.69 35.22
C SER A 518 5.50 50.04 36.48
N GLY A 519 5.58 48.71 36.61
CA GLY A 519 4.92 47.92 37.64
C GLY A 519 3.81 47.04 37.08
N ASN A 520 3.28 46.15 37.91
CA ASN A 520 2.21 45.24 37.50
C ASN A 520 0.87 46.01 37.35
N HIS A 521 0.15 45.75 36.24
CA HIS A 521 -1.17 46.32 35.97
C HIS A 521 -2.22 45.22 35.94
N ILE A 522 -3.43 45.55 36.42
CA ILE A 522 -4.57 44.63 36.36
C ILE A 522 -5.40 44.95 35.13
N ILE A 523 -5.64 43.94 34.31
CA ILE A 523 -6.50 44.03 33.12
C ILE A 523 -7.74 43.15 33.28
N GLU A 524 -8.81 43.52 32.59
CA GLU A 524 -9.97 42.66 32.39
C GLU A 524 -9.59 41.48 31.48
N ARG A 525 -10.04 40.28 31.82
CA ARG A 525 -9.66 39.04 31.13
C ARG A 525 -10.86 38.16 30.83
N GLU A 526 -11.09 37.90 29.55
CA GLU A 526 -11.98 36.82 29.10
C GLU A 526 -11.30 35.45 29.25
N GLY A 527 -12.10 34.41 29.36
CA GLY A 527 -11.66 33.03 29.53
C GLY A 527 -10.92 32.78 30.85
N ALA A 528 -11.44 33.33 31.93
CA ALA A 528 -10.91 33.09 33.27
C ALA A 528 -11.04 31.61 33.66
N LYS A 529 -9.95 31.03 34.15
CA LYS A 529 -9.84 29.61 34.50
C LYS A 529 -10.24 29.29 35.95
N SER A 530 -10.62 30.30 36.74
CA SER A 530 -10.91 30.14 38.16
C SER A 530 -11.68 31.34 38.69
N GLY A 531 -12.58 31.10 39.66
CA GLY A 531 -13.28 32.15 40.39
C GLY A 531 -12.36 33.02 41.26
N SER A 532 -11.13 32.58 41.53
CA SER A 532 -10.11 33.42 42.18
C SER A 532 -9.74 34.68 41.37
N LEU A 533 -10.03 34.69 40.06
CA LEU A 533 -9.81 35.84 39.18
C LEU A 533 -10.97 36.84 39.24
N CYS A 534 -12.04 36.55 39.98
CA CYS A 534 -13.18 37.43 40.16
C CYS A 534 -12.86 38.56 41.15
N ALA A 535 -12.94 39.80 40.68
CA ALA A 535 -12.74 40.96 41.52
C ALA A 535 -13.51 42.19 41.04
N CYS A 536 -13.59 43.22 41.88
CA CYS A 536 -14.09 44.52 41.47
C CYS A 536 -13.18 45.16 40.43
N ARG A 537 -13.79 45.69 39.36
CA ARG A 537 -13.08 46.43 38.30
C ARG A 537 -12.37 47.67 38.86
N SER A 538 -11.38 48.18 38.12
CA SER A 538 -10.68 49.42 38.47
C SER A 538 -11.67 50.58 38.68
N GLY A 539 -11.40 51.41 39.70
CA GLY A 539 -12.32 52.46 40.15
C GLY A 539 -13.45 51.97 41.07
N SER A 540 -13.43 50.71 41.50
CA SER A 540 -14.32 50.16 42.54
C SER A 540 -13.58 49.26 43.53
N PHE A 541 -14.11 49.09 44.73
CA PHE A 541 -13.56 48.22 45.79
C PHE A 541 -14.63 47.26 46.34
N LEU A 542 -14.22 46.15 46.94
CA LEU A 542 -15.14 45.17 47.51
C LEU A 542 -15.58 45.62 48.91
N TRP A 543 -16.89 45.78 49.11
CA TRP A 543 -17.46 46.15 50.40
C TRP A 543 -18.66 45.25 50.73
N LYS A 544 -18.55 44.49 51.83
CA LYS A 544 -19.60 43.56 52.31
C LYS A 544 -20.18 42.67 51.20
N GLY A 545 -19.31 42.13 50.34
CA GLY A 545 -19.70 41.23 49.26
C GLY A 545 -20.21 41.90 47.98
N SER A 546 -20.14 43.23 47.86
CA SER A 546 -20.54 43.95 46.64
C SER A 546 -19.52 45.00 46.24
N CYS A 547 -19.34 45.22 44.94
CA CYS A 547 -18.46 46.26 44.43
C CYS A 547 -19.07 47.65 44.62
N LYS A 548 -18.32 48.58 45.21
CA LYS A 548 -18.70 49.98 45.43
C LYS A 548 -17.73 50.91 44.73
N LEU A 549 -18.25 52.04 44.23
CA LEU A 549 -17.44 53.08 43.59
C LEU A 549 -16.34 53.58 44.53
N CYS A 550 -15.17 53.87 43.96
CA CYS A 550 -14.03 54.33 44.73
C CYS A 550 -14.35 55.66 45.45
N PRO A 551 -14.25 55.70 46.78
CA PRO A 551 -14.56 56.91 47.53
C PRO A 551 -13.52 58.01 47.29
N ARG A 552 -13.94 59.28 47.43
CA ARG A 552 -13.03 60.42 47.29
C ARG A 552 -11.87 60.31 48.28
N GLY A 553 -10.67 60.66 47.81
CA GLY A 553 -9.45 60.55 48.63
C GLY A 553 -8.86 59.15 48.73
N SER A 554 -9.33 58.22 47.90
CA SER A 554 -8.80 56.86 47.79
C SER A 554 -8.43 56.53 46.34
N ARG A 555 -7.54 55.56 46.16
CA ARG A 555 -7.21 54.92 44.90
C ARG A 555 -7.69 53.47 44.95
N CYS A 556 -8.44 53.04 43.94
CA CYS A 556 -8.94 51.67 43.83
C CYS A 556 -8.39 51.07 42.53
N PRO A 557 -7.20 50.45 42.57
CA PRO A 557 -6.53 49.94 41.37
C PRO A 557 -7.24 48.72 40.74
N GLY A 558 -8.17 48.07 41.46
CA GLY A 558 -8.83 46.82 41.08
C GLY A 558 -8.59 45.73 42.14
N LEU A 559 -8.86 44.45 41.83
CA LEU A 559 -8.59 43.30 42.72
C LEU A 559 -9.16 43.43 44.14
N ASN A 560 -10.33 44.05 44.29
CA ASN A 560 -10.97 44.30 45.59
C ASN A 560 -10.20 45.28 46.51
N GLN A 561 -9.18 45.97 45.99
CA GLN A 561 -8.29 46.83 46.79
C GLN A 561 -8.81 48.26 46.94
N LEU A 562 -8.49 48.84 48.10
CA LEU A 562 -8.75 50.24 48.45
C LEU A 562 -7.49 50.80 49.13
N GLU A 563 -6.87 51.81 48.52
CA GLU A 563 -5.72 52.52 49.06
C GLU A 563 -6.12 53.95 49.43
N LEU A 564 -5.86 54.39 50.66
CA LEU A 564 -6.11 55.78 51.07
C LEU A 564 -4.98 56.69 50.57
N LEU A 565 -5.33 57.82 49.95
CA LEU A 565 -4.35 58.82 49.56
C LEU A 565 -3.84 59.60 50.78
N PRO A 566 -2.59 60.06 50.79
CA PRO A 566 -2.05 60.87 51.89
C PRO A 566 -2.94 62.09 52.20
N GLY A 567 -3.23 62.32 53.49
CA GLY A 567 -4.07 63.43 53.95
C GLY A 567 -5.57 63.10 54.11
N TYR A 568 -6.00 61.90 53.72
CA TYR A 568 -7.36 61.40 53.94
C TYR A 568 -7.39 60.39 55.10
N PHE A 569 -8.49 60.34 55.84
CA PHE A 569 -8.72 59.40 56.95
C PHE A 569 -10.06 58.67 56.75
N SER A 570 -10.12 57.38 57.09
CA SER A 570 -11.38 56.63 57.18
C SER A 570 -11.81 56.48 58.63
N SER A 571 -13.11 56.54 58.90
CA SER A 571 -13.64 56.16 60.21
C SER A 571 -13.48 54.64 60.41
N ARG A 572 -13.26 54.25 61.67
CA ARG A 572 -12.69 52.97 62.17
C ARG A 572 -13.36 51.65 61.72
N GLU A 573 -14.32 51.66 60.80
CA GLU A 573 -15.02 50.47 60.28
C GLU A 573 -14.58 50.04 58.87
N ALA A 574 -13.77 50.82 58.16
CA ALA A 574 -13.40 50.53 56.77
C ALA A 574 -12.03 49.86 56.59
N ALA A 575 -11.26 49.61 57.66
CA ALA A 575 -9.84 49.27 57.56
C ALA A 575 -9.48 47.77 57.73
N TRP A 576 -10.39 46.89 58.15
CA TRP A 576 -10.04 45.47 58.36
C TRP A 576 -11.21 44.55 58.05
N ASN A 577 -11.12 43.84 56.93
CA ASN A 577 -11.61 42.48 56.79
C ASN A 577 -10.71 41.76 55.77
N ARG A 578 -9.51 41.38 56.22
CA ARG A 578 -8.93 40.10 55.80
C ARG A 578 -9.68 39.03 56.58
N VAL A 579 -10.32 38.10 55.89
CA VAL A 579 -10.72 36.81 56.46
C VAL A 579 -10.25 35.74 55.48
N ASP A 580 -9.60 34.74 56.08
CA ASP A 580 -9.20 33.46 55.52
C ASP A 580 -10.30 32.72 54.73
#